data_AF-A0AAN6PF20-F1
#
_entry.id   AF-A0AAN6PF20-F1
#
_cell.length_a   1.000
_cell.length_b   1.000
_cell.length_c   1.000
_cell.angle_alpha   90.00
_cell.angle_beta   90.00
_cell.angle_gamma   90.00
#
_symmetry.space_group_name_H-M   'P 1'
#
loop_
_entity.id
_entity.type
_entity.pdbx_description
1 polymer ?
#
loop_
_entity_poly.entity_id
_entity_poly.type
_entity_poly.pdbx_seq_one_letter_code
_entity_poly.pdbx_strand_id
1 'polypeptide(L)'
;MQSENPLTADKGPGAVVKDLLPIPATDPTDLDPASQGSSTAPGGRPTFSHALAAETRGEDGLSQANHKQDVLDLGWNERKQDIAAPLVAGMDNEELWLLVRRFNKQIYDVKATPYPPPGGLDLVIADDEEFSPDKMRANIERLYMTVGVGLLAAVKHIARLRSWRESKRTAYFTAAYFIAWSFDFLVPLLSAVLLALVGFPQTREILFPPAPVALVDSKTGGVQKPKAGVLGSHDSTTGAPENHKGEAVEQEASNFVSGIASVALSSAAGKHPQGDPDSDENGATDAAPDPTALATGTADAKHRASGGKTGAKHDKTKVPMETAMWTKMRPIMHTIGTIADTWERLANALSPIPLFPSEVYRLRLVAILLPLLFGAFLFITPYILLKSISFLIGAVFFGDPIISRGLAWLNRTIPAWEKLLEPRNTILKGVPTNAQLTLTLLRHGE
;
A
#
# COMPACT_ATOMS: atom_id res chain seq x y z
N MET A 1 -14.73 31.68 -9.25
CA MET A 1 -13.52 32.17 -8.57
C MET A 1 -12.64 30.96 -8.33
N GLN A 2 -11.48 30.87 -8.99
CA GLN A 2 -10.58 29.73 -8.84
C GLN A 2 -10.00 29.72 -7.42
N SER A 3 -10.25 28.65 -6.65
CA SER A 3 -9.68 28.44 -5.33
C SER A 3 -8.16 28.26 -5.43
N GLU A 4 -7.41 29.09 -4.71
CA GLU A 4 -5.95 29.01 -4.61
C GLU A 4 -5.53 27.67 -3.98
N ASN A 5 -4.47 27.05 -4.52
CA ASN A 5 -3.87 25.86 -3.93
C ASN A 5 -3.22 26.26 -2.58
N PRO A 6 -3.68 25.72 -1.44
CA PRO A 6 -3.19 26.15 -0.12
C PRO A 6 -1.73 25.73 0.15
N LEU A 7 -1.12 24.91 -0.71
CA LEU A 7 0.29 24.52 -0.60
C LEU A 7 1.26 25.53 -1.24
N THR A 8 0.78 26.37 -2.17
CA THR A 8 1.64 27.26 -2.97
C THR A 8 1.17 28.72 -2.99
N ALA A 9 -0.02 29.03 -2.46
CA ALA A 9 -0.64 30.35 -2.47
C ALA A 9 -0.87 30.95 -3.88
N ASP A 10 -0.96 30.08 -4.90
CA ASP A 10 -1.08 30.49 -6.31
C ASP A 10 -2.47 30.22 -6.89
N LYS A 11 -2.89 31.10 -7.80
CA LYS A 11 -4.19 31.11 -8.48
C LYS A 11 -4.19 30.17 -9.69
N GLY A 12 -4.63 28.93 -9.48
CA GLY A 12 -5.08 28.03 -10.55
C GLY A 12 -4.53 26.58 -10.44
N PRO A 13 -5.28 25.57 -10.94
CA PRO A 13 -4.92 24.15 -10.84
C PRO A 13 -4.00 23.71 -11.99
N GLY A 14 -3.01 24.53 -12.34
CA GLY A 14 -1.99 24.19 -13.34
C GLY A 14 -0.77 23.59 -12.65
N ALA A 15 -0.26 22.47 -13.17
CA ALA A 15 1.01 21.91 -12.72
C ALA A 15 2.13 22.92 -12.97
N VAL A 16 2.68 23.49 -11.90
CA VAL A 16 3.86 24.35 -12.01
C VAL A 16 5.09 23.45 -12.00
N VAL A 17 6.19 23.86 -12.64
CA VAL A 17 7.47 23.12 -12.62
C VAL A 17 7.89 22.73 -11.19
N LYS A 18 7.52 23.54 -10.19
CA LYS A 18 7.78 23.24 -8.76
C LYS A 18 7.07 21.98 -8.27
N ASP A 19 5.89 21.64 -8.80
CA ASP A 19 5.16 20.42 -8.47
C ASP A 19 5.78 19.18 -9.11
N LEU A 20 6.62 19.34 -10.13
CA LEU A 20 7.41 18.26 -10.71
C LEU A 20 8.68 17.96 -9.90
N LEU A 21 9.05 18.83 -8.95
CA LEU A 21 10.22 18.63 -8.11
C LEU A 21 9.81 17.92 -6.80
N PRO A 22 10.61 16.95 -6.31
CA PRO A 22 10.35 16.26 -5.05
C PRO A 22 10.73 17.14 -3.85
N ILE A 23 10.11 18.31 -3.74
CA ILE A 23 10.35 19.25 -2.64
C ILE A 23 9.53 18.77 -1.43
N PRO A 24 10.16 18.62 -0.24
CA PRO A 24 9.45 18.24 0.97
C PRO A 24 8.18 19.07 1.22
N ALA A 25 7.15 18.46 1.79
CA ALA A 25 6.07 19.21 2.40
C ALA A 25 6.63 20.05 3.57
N THR A 26 6.21 21.31 3.67
CA THR A 26 6.49 22.14 4.84
C THR A 26 5.80 21.48 6.04
N ASP A 27 6.59 21.14 7.06
CA ASP A 27 6.03 20.66 8.32
C ASP A 27 5.29 21.83 8.98
N PRO A 28 4.00 21.70 9.32
CA PRO A 28 3.28 22.75 10.03
C PRO A 28 3.95 23.14 11.37
N THR A 29 4.76 22.27 11.98
CA THR A 29 5.51 22.60 13.21
C THR A 29 6.75 23.45 12.99
N ASP A 30 7.25 23.56 11.76
CA ASP A 30 8.40 24.41 11.39
C ASP A 30 7.98 25.86 11.05
N LEU A 31 6.67 26.16 11.10
CA LEU A 31 6.13 27.50 10.92
C LEU A 31 6.12 28.24 12.27
N ASP A 32 6.67 29.47 12.28
CA ASP A 32 6.79 30.34 13.45
C ASP A 32 5.51 30.32 14.32
N PRO A 33 5.59 30.11 15.64
CA PRO A 33 4.41 30.07 16.51
C PRO A 33 3.63 31.38 16.56
N ALA A 34 4.22 32.51 16.14
CA ALA A 34 3.52 33.77 15.94
C ALA A 34 2.68 33.84 14.64
N SER A 35 2.95 32.94 13.69
CA SER A 35 2.14 32.72 12.48
C SER A 35 1.05 31.65 12.67
N GLN A 36 1.07 30.97 13.82
CA GLN A 36 0.08 29.96 14.20
C GLN A 36 -1.21 30.64 14.68
N GLY A 37 -2.08 30.95 13.73
CA GLY A 37 -3.49 31.10 14.04
C GLY A 37 -4.03 29.75 14.52
N SER A 38 -4.66 29.75 15.70
CA SER A 38 -5.55 28.66 16.12
C SER A 38 -6.45 28.32 14.93
N SER A 39 -6.48 27.06 14.49
CA SER A 39 -7.45 26.63 13.50
C SER A 39 -8.79 26.36 14.17
N THR A 40 -9.46 27.43 14.56
CA THR A 40 -10.74 27.63 13.88
C THR A 40 -10.35 28.28 12.56
N ALA A 41 -10.14 27.46 11.52
CA ALA A 41 -9.59 27.82 10.21
C ALA A 41 -9.45 29.34 10.00
N PRO A 42 -8.24 29.95 10.09
CA PRO A 42 -8.09 31.37 9.85
C PRO A 42 -8.35 31.59 8.35
N GLY A 43 -9.62 31.87 8.01
CA GLY A 43 -10.11 32.12 6.67
C GLY A 43 -11.01 31.06 6.02
N GLY A 44 -11.55 30.05 6.74
CA GLY A 44 -12.55 29.14 6.15
C GLY A 44 -12.09 28.44 4.85
N ARG A 45 -10.78 28.17 4.72
CA ARG A 45 -10.22 27.61 3.49
C ARG A 45 -10.32 26.08 3.51
N PRO A 46 -10.87 25.46 2.46
CA PRO A 46 -10.97 24.00 2.35
C PRO A 46 -9.58 23.35 2.30
N THR A 47 -9.42 22.17 2.91
CA THR A 47 -8.21 21.33 2.69
C THR A 47 -8.13 20.90 1.22
N PHE A 48 -6.99 20.39 0.75
CA PHE A 48 -6.86 20.02 -0.68
C PHE A 48 -7.88 18.95 -1.08
N SER A 49 -8.22 18.01 -0.19
CA SER A 49 -9.32 17.06 -0.38
C SER A 49 -10.69 17.75 -0.47
N HIS A 50 -10.97 18.78 0.33
CA HIS A 50 -12.21 19.57 0.20
C HIS A 50 -12.23 20.39 -1.10
N ALA A 51 -11.09 20.98 -1.50
CA ALA A 51 -11.00 21.73 -2.74
C ALA A 51 -11.19 20.81 -3.97
N LEU A 52 -10.62 19.60 -3.92
CA LEU A 52 -10.78 18.59 -4.97
C LEU A 52 -12.20 18.04 -5.03
N ALA A 53 -12.84 17.82 -3.88
CA ALA A 53 -14.25 17.45 -3.81
C ALA A 53 -15.18 18.58 -4.29
N ALA A 54 -14.80 19.85 -4.18
CA ALA A 54 -15.60 20.96 -4.72
C ALA A 54 -15.38 21.20 -6.22
N GLU A 55 -14.35 20.60 -6.83
CA GLU A 55 -13.97 20.86 -8.23
C GLU A 55 -14.62 19.84 -9.17
N THR A 56 -15.54 20.32 -10.02
CA THR A 56 -16.15 19.54 -11.10
C THR A 56 -15.14 19.35 -12.24
N ARG A 57 -14.67 18.12 -12.48
CA ARG A 57 -13.79 17.79 -13.61
C ARG A 57 -14.43 16.72 -14.51
N GLY A 58 -15.03 17.16 -15.62
CA GLY A 58 -15.53 16.27 -16.68
C GLY A 58 -17.05 16.21 -16.75
N GLU A 59 -17.57 15.11 -17.33
CA GLU A 59 -18.99 14.77 -17.28
C GLU A 59 -19.31 14.21 -15.90
N ASP A 60 -20.26 14.82 -15.19
CA ASP A 60 -20.62 14.43 -13.84
C ASP A 60 -21.27 13.04 -13.80
N GLY A 61 -20.79 12.19 -12.89
CA GLY A 61 -21.51 11.00 -12.48
C GLY A 61 -22.82 11.36 -11.78
N LEU A 62 -23.73 10.41 -11.66
CA LEU A 62 -25.07 10.65 -11.07
C LEU A 62 -25.02 11.17 -9.63
N SER A 63 -23.98 10.83 -8.86
CA SER A 63 -23.77 11.35 -7.51
C SER A 63 -23.09 12.73 -7.47
N GLN A 64 -22.62 13.22 -8.62
CA GLN A 64 -21.88 14.48 -8.76
C GLN A 64 -22.74 15.58 -9.38
N ALA A 65 -23.84 15.19 -10.03
CA ALA A 65 -24.78 16.11 -10.65
C ALA A 65 -25.48 16.96 -9.58
N ASN A 66 -25.48 18.28 -9.78
CA ASN A 66 -26.19 19.23 -8.92
C ASN A 66 -27.67 18.84 -8.76
N HIS A 67 -28.04 18.33 -7.59
CA HIS A 67 -29.41 17.96 -7.26
C HIS A 67 -30.01 18.92 -6.23
N LYS A 68 -31.32 19.14 -6.32
CA LYS A 68 -32.07 20.08 -5.44
C LYS A 68 -32.44 19.48 -4.07
N GLN A 69 -32.21 18.19 -3.86
CA GLN A 69 -32.51 17.47 -2.62
C GLN A 69 -31.22 17.28 -1.83
N ASP A 70 -31.26 17.34 -0.49
CA ASP A 70 -30.06 17.17 0.34
C ASP A 70 -29.52 15.71 0.34
N VAL A 71 -30.37 14.74 -0.03
CA VAL A 71 -29.99 13.31 -0.14
C VAL A 71 -30.65 12.73 -1.37
N LEU A 72 -29.84 12.21 -2.31
CA LEU A 72 -30.31 11.50 -3.49
C LEU A 72 -30.24 9.99 -3.24
N ASP A 73 -31.38 9.30 -3.38
CA ASP A 73 -31.37 7.83 -3.37
C ASP A 73 -30.83 7.33 -4.71
N LEU A 74 -29.58 6.86 -4.69
CA LEU A 74 -28.88 6.30 -5.84
C LEU A 74 -29.20 4.82 -6.07
N GLY A 75 -30.17 4.25 -5.33
CA GLY A 75 -30.54 2.84 -5.45
C GLY A 75 -29.58 1.90 -4.72
N TRP A 76 -28.90 2.35 -3.66
CA TRP A 76 -27.95 1.52 -2.90
C TRP A 76 -28.57 0.24 -2.31
N ASN A 77 -29.89 0.21 -2.15
CA ASN A 77 -30.64 -0.96 -1.68
C ASN A 77 -31.24 -1.81 -2.81
N GLU A 78 -31.10 -1.37 -4.07
CA GLU A 78 -31.61 -2.07 -5.24
C GLU A 78 -30.63 -3.15 -5.72
N ARG A 79 -31.11 -4.06 -6.56
CA ARG A 79 -30.23 -5.09 -7.14
C ARG A 79 -29.21 -4.41 -8.04
N LYS A 80 -27.99 -4.96 -8.12
CA LYS A 80 -26.88 -4.41 -8.91
C LYS A 80 -27.23 -3.99 -10.34
N GLN A 81 -28.14 -4.72 -10.97
CA GLN A 81 -28.59 -4.50 -12.35
C GLN A 81 -29.47 -3.25 -12.50
N ASP A 82 -30.09 -2.85 -11.39
CA ASP A 82 -31.05 -1.75 -11.28
C ASP A 82 -30.37 -0.45 -10.79
N ILE A 83 -29.09 -0.50 -10.38
CA ILE A 83 -28.28 0.67 -9.99
C ILE A 83 -27.72 1.34 -11.24
N ALA A 84 -27.97 2.63 -11.37
CA ALA A 84 -27.46 3.40 -12.50
C ALA A 84 -25.92 3.52 -12.44
N ALA A 85 -25.25 3.33 -13.58
CA ALA A 85 -23.80 3.37 -13.71
C ALA A 85 -23.39 4.38 -14.82
N PRO A 86 -22.35 5.19 -14.62
CA PRO A 86 -21.49 5.29 -13.43
C PRO A 86 -22.05 6.26 -12.36
N LEU A 87 -21.92 5.90 -11.07
CA LEU A 87 -22.27 6.80 -9.96
C LEU A 87 -21.29 7.98 -9.86
N VAL A 88 -20.00 7.72 -10.02
CA VAL A 88 -18.92 8.72 -10.03
C VAL A 88 -18.25 8.71 -11.40
N ALA A 89 -18.00 9.88 -11.98
CA ALA A 89 -17.36 10.01 -13.28
C ALA A 89 -16.03 9.25 -13.37
N GLY A 90 -15.91 8.42 -14.42
CA GLY A 90 -14.69 7.68 -14.72
C GLY A 90 -14.36 6.54 -13.74
N MET A 91 -15.28 6.16 -12.85
CA MET A 91 -15.14 5.00 -11.96
C MET A 91 -16.32 4.06 -12.11
N ASP A 92 -16.05 2.75 -12.09
CA ASP A 92 -17.10 1.73 -12.08
C ASP A 92 -17.71 1.56 -10.67
N ASN A 93 -19.00 1.22 -10.60
CA ASN A 93 -19.72 1.08 -9.32
C ASN A 93 -19.11 -0.01 -8.43
N GLU A 94 -18.56 -1.09 -9.01
CA GLU A 94 -17.89 -2.14 -8.24
C GLU A 94 -16.54 -1.67 -7.66
N GLU A 95 -15.86 -0.74 -8.32
CA GLU A 95 -14.63 -0.13 -7.79
C GLU A 95 -14.92 0.81 -6.63
N LEU A 96 -15.98 1.61 -6.75
CA LEU A 96 -16.47 2.45 -5.65
C LEU A 96 -16.86 1.60 -4.44
N TRP A 97 -17.61 0.51 -4.66
CA TRP A 97 -18.02 -0.40 -3.59
C TRP A 97 -16.82 -1.06 -2.90
N LEU A 98 -15.82 -1.49 -3.66
CA LEU A 98 -14.57 -2.04 -3.14
C LEU A 98 -13.83 -1.01 -2.27
N LEU A 99 -13.75 0.25 -2.71
CA LEU A 99 -13.10 1.33 -1.97
C LEU A 99 -13.80 1.65 -0.64
N VAL A 100 -15.13 1.72 -0.64
CA VAL A 100 -15.93 1.96 0.57
C VAL A 100 -15.83 0.79 1.54
N ARG A 101 -15.92 -0.46 1.06
CA ARG A 101 -15.81 -1.65 1.91
C ARG A 101 -14.46 -1.73 2.60
N ARG A 102 -13.37 -1.45 1.87
CA ARG A 102 -12.01 -1.43 2.43
C ARG A 102 -11.80 -0.26 3.38
N PHE A 103 -12.37 0.91 3.08
CA PHE A 103 -12.33 2.07 3.97
C PHE A 103 -12.97 1.76 5.32
N ASN A 104 -14.18 1.19 5.33
CA ASN A 104 -14.91 0.84 6.56
C ASN A 104 -14.16 -0.19 7.43
N LYS A 105 -13.34 -1.05 6.81
CA LYS A 105 -12.52 -2.02 7.53
C LYS A 105 -11.24 -1.40 8.12
N GLN A 106 -10.76 -0.30 7.54
CA GLN A 106 -9.46 0.30 7.88
C GLN A 106 -9.57 1.46 8.86
N ILE A 107 -10.66 2.23 8.80
CA ILE A 107 -10.83 3.43 9.63
C ILE A 107 -11.57 3.08 10.92
N TYR A 108 -10.86 3.18 12.04
CA TYR A 108 -11.40 2.90 13.38
C TYR A 108 -11.62 4.16 14.22
N ASP A 109 -10.62 5.05 14.24
CA ASP A 109 -10.63 6.29 15.00
C ASP A 109 -10.00 7.40 14.16
N VAL A 110 -10.59 8.59 14.21
CA VAL A 110 -10.15 9.77 13.48
C VAL A 110 -10.07 10.93 14.45
N LYS A 111 -8.90 11.55 14.56
CA LYS A 111 -8.67 12.71 15.42
C LYS A 111 -8.60 13.96 14.57
N ALA A 112 -9.31 15.01 14.99
CA ALA A 112 -9.17 16.32 14.38
C ALA A 112 -7.81 16.93 14.77
N THR A 113 -7.07 17.43 13.77
CA THR A 113 -5.79 18.10 13.97
C THR A 113 -5.95 19.61 13.82
N PRO A 114 -5.38 20.42 14.73
CA PRO A 114 -5.45 21.88 14.62
C PRO A 114 -4.48 22.44 13.56
N TYR A 115 -3.73 21.60 12.85
CA TYR A 115 -2.80 22.02 11.81
C TYR A 115 -3.18 21.36 10.48
N PRO A 116 -2.95 22.05 9.34
CA PRO A 116 -3.18 21.45 8.04
C PRO A 116 -2.26 20.23 7.84
N PRO A 117 -2.78 19.10 7.32
CA PRO A 117 -1.99 17.90 7.15
C PRO A 117 -0.87 18.10 6.11
N PRO A 118 0.30 17.47 6.29
CA PRO A 118 1.38 17.53 5.30
C PRO A 118 0.91 16.95 3.96
N GLY A 119 1.05 17.73 2.89
CA GLY A 119 0.55 17.37 1.55
C GLY A 119 -0.94 17.68 1.31
N GLY A 120 -1.64 18.28 2.28
CA GLY A 120 -2.98 18.85 2.10
C GLY A 120 -4.15 17.86 2.06
N LEU A 121 -3.87 16.55 2.11
CA LEU A 121 -4.87 15.49 2.14
C LEU A 121 -5.19 15.08 3.59
N ASP A 122 -6.48 14.94 3.90
CA ASP A 122 -6.94 14.48 5.22
C ASP A 122 -6.60 12.98 5.44
N LEU A 123 -6.82 12.45 6.65
CA LEU A 123 -6.50 11.06 7.04
C LEU A 123 -5.02 10.69 6.93
N VAL A 124 -4.15 11.55 7.45
CA VAL A 124 -2.73 11.19 7.66
C VAL A 124 -2.62 10.34 8.93
N ILE A 125 -1.83 9.27 8.86
CA ILE A 125 -1.53 8.42 10.01
C ILE A 125 -0.71 9.22 11.03
N ALA A 126 -1.18 9.26 12.27
CA ALA A 126 -0.50 9.93 13.37
C ALA A 126 0.72 9.12 13.87
N ASP A 127 1.79 9.82 14.26
CA ASP A 127 3.02 9.18 14.77
C ASP A 127 2.80 8.48 16.12
N ASP A 128 1.78 8.89 16.88
CA ASP A 128 1.41 8.39 18.20
C ASP A 128 0.25 7.37 18.17
N GLU A 129 0.03 6.70 17.03
CA GLU A 129 -1.07 5.73 16.90
C GLU A 129 -0.97 4.63 17.95
N GLU A 130 -2.09 4.41 18.64
CA GLU A 130 -2.21 3.33 19.61
C GLU A 130 -2.28 1.98 18.89
N PHE A 131 -1.47 1.04 19.36
CA PHE A 131 -1.47 -0.32 18.84
C PHE A 131 -2.76 -1.03 19.26
N SER A 132 -3.44 -1.66 18.30
CA SER A 132 -4.51 -2.61 18.58
C SER A 132 -4.35 -3.88 17.73
N PRO A 133 -4.69 -5.07 18.26
CA PRO A 133 -4.60 -6.32 17.51
C PRO A 133 -5.44 -6.32 16.23
N ASP A 134 -6.64 -5.73 16.27
CA ASP A 134 -7.53 -5.65 15.12
C ASP A 134 -6.96 -4.76 14.01
N LYS A 135 -6.35 -3.61 14.35
CA LYS A 135 -5.61 -2.79 13.38
C LYS A 135 -4.40 -3.51 12.81
N MET A 136 -3.67 -4.28 13.63
CA MET A 136 -2.55 -5.07 13.14
C MET A 136 -3.03 -6.11 12.11
N ARG A 137 -4.13 -6.80 12.40
CA ARG A 137 -4.78 -7.72 11.45
C ARG A 137 -5.18 -7.00 10.17
N ALA A 138 -5.89 -5.88 10.27
CA ALA A 138 -6.33 -5.10 9.11
C ALA A 138 -5.14 -4.63 8.24
N ASN A 139 -4.03 -4.22 8.87
CA ASN A 139 -2.81 -3.82 8.17
C ASN A 139 -2.11 -5.00 7.48
N ILE A 140 -2.09 -6.20 8.06
CA ILE A 140 -1.54 -7.40 7.41
C ILE A 140 -2.43 -7.83 6.24
N GLU A 141 -3.76 -7.82 6.41
CA GLU A 141 -4.69 -8.10 5.33
C GLU A 141 -4.51 -7.10 4.18
N ARG A 142 -4.40 -5.80 4.49
CA ARG A 142 -4.11 -4.75 3.51
C ARG A 142 -2.77 -4.97 2.82
N LEU A 143 -1.72 -5.32 3.55
CA LEU A 143 -0.41 -5.65 2.98
C LEU A 143 -0.50 -6.82 2.01
N TYR A 144 -1.26 -7.86 2.34
CA TYR A 144 -1.47 -9.00 1.45
C TYR A 144 -2.18 -8.58 0.15
N MET A 145 -3.29 -7.86 0.27
CA MET A 145 -4.10 -7.45 -0.89
C MET A 145 -3.35 -6.50 -1.82
N THR A 146 -2.56 -5.58 -1.26
CA THR A 146 -1.84 -4.55 -2.03
C THR A 146 -0.49 -5.04 -2.54
N VAL A 147 0.38 -5.48 -1.64
CA VAL A 147 1.76 -5.88 -1.94
C VAL A 147 1.83 -7.36 -2.30
N GLY A 148 1.20 -8.23 -1.52
CA GLY A 148 1.28 -9.68 -1.70
C GLY A 148 0.77 -10.15 -3.07
N VAL A 149 -0.45 -9.76 -3.44
CA VAL A 149 -1.04 -10.09 -4.75
C VAL A 149 -0.22 -9.48 -5.89
N GLY A 150 0.24 -8.23 -5.75
CA GLY A 150 1.09 -7.56 -6.74
C GLY A 150 2.41 -8.29 -6.99
N LEU A 151 3.10 -8.74 -5.94
CA LEU A 151 4.33 -9.53 -6.05
C LEU A 151 4.08 -10.89 -6.70
N LEU A 152 2.97 -11.56 -6.36
CA LEU A 152 2.60 -12.83 -6.97
C LEU A 152 2.32 -12.68 -8.47
N ALA A 153 1.61 -11.61 -8.86
CA ALA A 153 1.40 -11.26 -10.25
C ALA A 153 2.73 -11.05 -10.97
N ALA A 154 3.67 -10.28 -10.39
CA ALA A 154 5.00 -10.07 -10.96
C ALA A 154 5.78 -11.38 -11.16
N VAL A 155 5.80 -12.26 -10.16
CA VAL A 155 6.45 -13.58 -10.25
C VAL A 155 5.82 -14.41 -11.38
N LYS A 156 4.49 -14.40 -11.51
CA LYS A 156 3.79 -15.15 -12.56
C LYS A 156 4.03 -14.56 -13.95
N HIS A 157 4.14 -13.23 -14.09
CA HIS A 157 4.54 -12.60 -15.34
C HIS A 157 5.97 -13.00 -15.75
N ILE A 158 6.90 -13.08 -14.80
CA ILE A 158 8.27 -13.57 -15.06
C ILE A 158 8.24 -15.04 -15.46
N ALA A 159 7.48 -15.89 -14.76
CA ALA A 159 7.32 -17.30 -15.09
C ALA A 159 6.76 -17.47 -16.52
N ARG A 160 5.76 -16.67 -16.90
CA ARG A 160 5.17 -16.66 -18.25
C ARG A 160 6.16 -16.19 -19.31
N LEU A 161 6.98 -15.18 -19.04
CA LEU A 161 8.05 -14.74 -19.96
C LEU A 161 9.10 -15.84 -20.18
N ARG A 162 9.47 -16.55 -19.13
CA ARG A 162 10.40 -17.69 -19.19
C ARG A 162 9.80 -18.89 -19.91
N SER A 163 8.47 -19.03 -19.92
CA SER A 163 7.82 -20.14 -20.59
C SER A 163 7.84 -19.91 -22.10
N TRP A 164 8.51 -20.79 -22.83
CA TRP A 164 8.56 -20.75 -24.31
C TRP A 164 7.23 -21.14 -24.98
N ARG A 165 6.13 -21.18 -24.22
CA ARG A 165 4.77 -21.45 -24.71
C ARG A 165 4.28 -20.30 -25.59
N GLU A 166 4.65 -19.06 -25.27
CA GLU A 166 4.42 -17.87 -26.11
C GLU A 166 5.68 -17.55 -26.93
N SER A 167 6.07 -18.48 -27.81
CA SER A 167 7.37 -18.47 -28.49
C SER A 167 7.71 -17.15 -29.18
N LYS A 168 6.75 -16.52 -29.88
CA LYS A 168 6.96 -15.21 -30.54
C LYS A 168 7.32 -14.12 -29.55
N ARG A 169 6.58 -14.00 -28.45
CA ARG A 169 6.79 -12.97 -27.42
C ARG A 169 8.10 -13.21 -26.70
N THR A 170 8.32 -14.41 -26.19
CA THR A 170 9.58 -14.79 -25.52
C THR A 170 10.78 -14.56 -26.43
N ALA A 171 10.68 -14.90 -27.72
CA ALA A 171 11.76 -14.65 -28.68
C ALA A 171 12.11 -13.16 -28.82
N TYR A 172 11.14 -12.25 -28.85
CA TYR A 172 11.43 -10.80 -28.87
C TYR A 172 12.16 -10.33 -27.61
N PHE A 173 11.70 -10.75 -26.42
CA PHE A 173 12.37 -10.41 -25.16
C PHE A 173 13.78 -10.99 -25.10
N THR A 174 13.95 -12.25 -25.51
CA THR A 174 15.24 -12.92 -25.54
C THR A 174 16.19 -12.27 -26.54
N ALA A 175 15.72 -11.93 -27.74
CA ALA A 175 16.52 -11.23 -28.75
C ALA A 175 16.95 -9.85 -28.25
N ALA A 176 16.03 -9.04 -27.72
CA ALA A 176 16.34 -7.73 -27.15
C ALA A 176 17.36 -7.83 -26.01
N TYR A 177 17.21 -8.83 -25.13
CA TYR A 177 18.15 -9.10 -24.05
C TYR A 177 19.54 -9.44 -24.58
N PHE A 178 19.67 -10.40 -25.50
CA PHE A 178 20.97 -10.83 -26.01
C PHE A 178 21.64 -9.74 -26.86
N ILE A 179 20.87 -8.97 -27.63
CA ILE A 179 21.39 -7.82 -28.37
C ILE A 179 21.95 -6.78 -27.40
N ALA A 180 21.16 -6.38 -26.39
CA ALA A 180 21.63 -5.40 -25.40
C ALA A 180 22.82 -5.93 -24.59
N TRP A 181 22.84 -7.22 -24.27
CA TRP A 181 23.97 -7.87 -23.63
C TRP A 181 25.23 -7.84 -24.50
N SER A 182 25.13 -8.08 -25.81
CA SER A 182 26.28 -8.02 -26.73
C SER A 182 26.92 -6.63 -26.85
N PHE A 183 26.17 -5.56 -26.57
CA PHE A 183 26.65 -4.18 -26.61
C PHE A 183 26.85 -3.56 -25.21
N ASP A 184 26.82 -4.36 -24.14
CA ASP A 184 26.87 -3.88 -22.74
C ASP A 184 25.79 -2.83 -22.38
N PHE A 185 24.68 -2.79 -23.13
CA PHE A 185 23.56 -1.87 -22.97
C PHE A 185 22.43 -2.43 -22.11
N LEU A 186 22.70 -3.44 -21.30
CA LEU A 186 21.71 -4.09 -20.46
C LEU A 186 21.12 -3.12 -19.42
N VAL A 187 21.95 -2.29 -18.77
CA VAL A 187 21.50 -1.30 -17.77
C VAL A 187 20.67 -0.18 -18.42
N PRO A 188 21.09 0.44 -19.55
CA PRO A 188 20.25 1.35 -20.31
C PRO A 188 18.93 0.73 -20.78
N LEU A 189 18.95 -0.50 -21.30
CA LEU A 189 17.73 -1.19 -21.76
C LEU A 189 16.73 -1.37 -20.62
N LEU A 190 17.17 -1.90 -19.47
CA LEU A 190 16.29 -2.09 -18.31
C LEU A 190 15.76 -0.76 -17.78
N SER A 191 16.59 0.28 -17.75
CA SER A 191 16.18 1.63 -17.32
C SER A 191 15.16 2.23 -18.29
N ALA A 192 15.32 2.03 -19.60
CA ALA A 192 14.40 2.49 -20.62
C ALA A 192 13.07 1.75 -20.55
N VAL A 193 13.07 0.43 -20.34
CA VAL A 193 11.85 -0.36 -20.11
C VAL A 193 11.13 0.13 -18.86
N LEU A 194 11.84 0.36 -17.75
CA LEU A 194 11.24 0.90 -16.53
C LEU A 194 10.62 2.28 -16.77
N LEU A 195 11.32 3.17 -17.45
CA LEU A 195 10.82 4.50 -17.79
C LEU A 195 9.59 4.43 -18.69
N ALA A 196 9.59 3.52 -19.68
CA ALA A 196 8.44 3.33 -20.57
C ALA A 196 7.22 2.76 -19.83
N LEU A 197 7.42 1.83 -18.89
CA LEU A 197 6.35 1.30 -18.04
C LEU A 197 5.77 2.37 -17.10
N VAL A 198 6.60 3.27 -16.58
CA VAL A 198 6.13 4.36 -15.71
C VAL A 198 5.41 5.44 -16.52
N GLY A 199 6.04 5.94 -17.59
CA GLY A 199 5.56 7.10 -18.35
C GLY A 199 4.41 6.82 -19.32
N PHE A 200 4.35 5.61 -19.91
CA PHE A 200 3.37 5.25 -20.94
C PHE A 200 2.54 4.04 -20.51
N PRO A 201 1.29 4.23 -20.04
CA PRO A 201 0.43 3.13 -19.57
C PRO A 201 0.23 2.03 -20.62
N GLN A 202 0.10 2.40 -21.90
CA GLN A 202 -0.08 1.46 -23.01
C GLN A 202 1.06 0.43 -23.13
N THR A 203 2.29 0.81 -22.76
CA THR A 203 3.43 -0.10 -22.79
C THR A 203 3.25 -1.28 -21.84
N ARG A 204 2.51 -1.11 -20.74
CA ARG A 204 2.23 -2.17 -19.76
C ARG A 204 1.41 -3.27 -20.38
N GLU A 205 0.34 -2.92 -21.11
CA GLU A 205 -0.54 -3.87 -21.78
C GLU A 205 0.16 -4.60 -22.93
N ILE A 206 1.04 -3.90 -23.66
CA ILE A 206 1.80 -4.46 -24.78
C ILE A 206 2.88 -5.44 -24.28
N LEU A 207 3.69 -5.03 -23.30
CA LEU A 207 4.79 -5.87 -22.79
C LEU A 207 4.29 -6.99 -21.86
N PHE A 208 3.25 -6.70 -21.07
CA PHE A 208 2.69 -7.57 -20.04
C PHE A 208 1.16 -7.63 -20.16
N PRO A 209 0.62 -8.38 -21.14
CA PRO A 209 -0.82 -8.51 -21.30
C PRO A 209 -1.45 -9.10 -20.04
N PRO A 210 -2.59 -8.54 -19.59
CA PRO A 210 -3.25 -8.96 -18.36
C PRO A 210 -3.60 -10.44 -18.44
N ALA A 211 -3.24 -11.20 -17.40
CA ALA A 211 -3.60 -12.59 -17.28
C ALA A 211 -4.05 -12.85 -15.84
N PRO A 212 -5.16 -13.60 -15.64
CA PRO A 212 -5.64 -13.89 -14.30
C PRO A 212 -4.56 -14.60 -13.51
N VAL A 213 -4.24 -14.06 -12.34
CA VAL A 213 -3.14 -14.56 -11.50
C VAL A 213 -3.38 -16.04 -11.22
N ALA A 214 -4.61 -16.46 -10.92
CA ALA A 214 -4.97 -17.85 -10.65
C ALA A 214 -4.68 -18.85 -11.78
N LEU A 215 -4.64 -18.42 -13.05
CA LEU A 215 -4.43 -19.30 -14.20
C LEU A 215 -2.96 -19.55 -14.55
N VAL A 216 -2.02 -18.78 -13.99
CA VAL A 216 -0.61 -18.94 -14.33
C VAL A 216 0.09 -19.74 -13.24
N ASP A 217 0.71 -20.85 -13.64
CA ASP A 217 1.57 -21.65 -12.77
C ASP A 217 2.89 -20.91 -12.52
N SER A 218 3.25 -20.68 -11.26
CA SER A 218 4.46 -19.94 -10.90
C SER A 218 5.77 -20.68 -11.25
N LYS A 219 5.74 -22.00 -11.49
CA LYS A 219 6.94 -22.80 -11.75
C LYS A 219 7.18 -23.03 -13.25
N THR A 220 6.13 -23.35 -13.98
CA THR A 220 6.14 -23.72 -15.39
C THR A 220 5.74 -22.55 -16.30
N GLY A 221 5.08 -21.53 -15.75
CA GLY A 221 4.72 -20.32 -16.47
C GLY A 221 3.66 -20.51 -17.55
N GLY A 222 2.88 -21.59 -17.52
CA GLY A 222 1.71 -21.70 -18.39
C GLY A 222 0.43 -22.00 -17.62
N VAL A 223 -0.59 -22.42 -18.36
CA VAL A 223 -1.96 -22.48 -17.84
C VAL A 223 -2.09 -23.59 -16.80
N GLN A 224 -2.53 -23.21 -15.61
CA GLN A 224 -2.92 -24.08 -14.51
C GLN A 224 -4.42 -24.00 -14.29
N LYS A 225 -5.02 -25.10 -13.81
CA LYS A 225 -6.36 -25.02 -13.23
C LYS A 225 -6.30 -24.16 -11.95
N PRO A 226 -7.22 -23.20 -11.76
CA PRO A 226 -7.29 -22.42 -10.54
C PRO A 226 -7.32 -23.31 -9.29
N LYS A 227 -6.68 -22.88 -8.21
CA LYS A 227 -6.65 -23.64 -6.95
C LYS A 227 -8.03 -23.80 -6.32
N ALA A 228 -8.93 -22.85 -6.57
CA ALA A 228 -10.33 -22.91 -6.19
C ALA A 228 -11.19 -23.82 -7.07
N GLY A 229 -10.62 -24.46 -8.11
CA GLY A 229 -11.32 -25.35 -9.04
C GLY A 229 -12.12 -24.64 -10.13
N VAL A 230 -12.58 -23.41 -9.87
CA VAL A 230 -13.24 -22.51 -10.84
C VAL A 230 -12.41 -21.24 -11.02
N LEU A 231 -12.54 -20.57 -12.16
CA LEU A 231 -12.04 -19.21 -12.35
C LEU A 231 -13.20 -18.23 -12.10
N GLY A 232 -13.45 -17.97 -10.83
CA GLY A 232 -14.54 -17.10 -10.41
C GLY A 232 -14.12 -15.65 -10.14
N SER A 233 -12.82 -15.35 -10.19
CA SER A 233 -12.25 -14.00 -10.07
C SER A 233 -10.94 -13.89 -10.86
N HIS A 234 -10.64 -12.68 -11.32
CA HIS A 234 -9.44 -12.40 -12.14
C HIS A 234 -8.24 -11.94 -11.29
N ASP A 235 -8.53 -11.30 -10.15
CA ASP A 235 -7.54 -10.62 -9.32
C ASP A 235 -7.08 -11.46 -8.11
N SER A 236 -7.76 -12.57 -7.81
CA SER A 236 -7.40 -13.45 -6.69
C SER A 236 -6.32 -14.47 -7.06
N THR A 237 -5.55 -14.90 -6.06
CA THR A 237 -4.45 -15.86 -6.25
C THR A 237 -4.99 -17.27 -6.48
N THR A 238 -6.11 -17.61 -5.84
CA THR A 238 -6.73 -18.94 -5.89
C THR A 238 -7.75 -19.09 -7.02
N GLY A 239 -8.30 -17.98 -7.51
CA GLY A 239 -9.39 -17.93 -8.49
C GLY A 239 -10.77 -18.15 -7.87
N ALA A 240 -10.91 -17.99 -6.55
CA ALA A 240 -12.17 -18.17 -5.84
C ALA A 240 -13.29 -17.30 -6.42
N PRO A 241 -14.54 -17.78 -6.42
CA PRO A 241 -15.69 -16.98 -6.86
C PRO A 241 -15.87 -15.73 -6.01
N GLU A 242 -16.21 -14.63 -6.67
CA GLU A 242 -16.56 -13.37 -6.02
C GLU A 242 -17.94 -12.89 -6.47
N ASN A 243 -18.75 -12.37 -5.54
CA ASN A 243 -20.01 -11.72 -5.91
C ASN A 243 -19.76 -10.26 -6.29
N HIS A 244 -18.84 -9.61 -5.56
CA HIS A 244 -18.38 -8.25 -5.80
C HIS A 244 -16.89 -8.23 -6.09
N LYS A 245 -16.45 -7.27 -6.91
CA LYS A 245 -15.03 -7.12 -7.24
C LYS A 245 -14.17 -7.07 -5.96
N GLY A 246 -13.10 -7.85 -5.93
CA GLY A 246 -12.11 -7.88 -4.86
C GLY A 246 -12.52 -8.64 -3.59
N GLU A 247 -13.72 -9.22 -3.54
CA GLU A 247 -14.17 -9.99 -2.38
C GLU A 247 -13.36 -11.28 -2.20
N ALA A 248 -13.03 -11.97 -3.30
CA ALA A 248 -12.19 -13.17 -3.26
C ALA A 248 -10.80 -12.87 -2.67
N VAL A 249 -10.22 -11.72 -3.02
CA VAL A 249 -8.92 -11.27 -2.50
C VAL A 249 -9.00 -10.91 -1.02
N GLU A 250 -10.09 -10.30 -0.57
CA GLU A 250 -10.33 -9.97 0.84
C GLU A 250 -10.51 -11.23 1.70
N GLN A 251 -11.21 -12.23 1.18
CA GLN A 251 -11.35 -13.54 1.84
C GLN A 251 -10.01 -14.28 1.88
N GLU A 252 -9.21 -14.25 0.81
CA GLU A 252 -7.84 -14.78 0.79
C GLU A 252 -6.97 -14.12 1.86
N ALA A 253 -7.02 -12.79 1.98
CA ALA A 253 -6.27 -12.04 2.97
C ALA A 253 -6.68 -12.41 4.41
N SER A 254 -7.99 -12.48 4.67
CA SER A 254 -8.51 -12.89 5.99
C SER A 254 -8.11 -14.33 6.33
N ASN A 255 -8.21 -15.25 5.37
CA ASN A 255 -7.79 -16.65 5.56
C ASN A 255 -6.28 -16.77 5.76
N PHE A 256 -5.47 -15.94 5.10
CA PHE A 256 -4.04 -15.88 5.30
C PHE A 256 -3.68 -15.46 6.73
N VAL A 257 -4.29 -14.39 7.25
CA VAL A 257 -4.04 -13.94 8.62
C VAL A 257 -4.56 -14.95 9.65
N SER A 258 -5.76 -15.49 9.45
CA SER A 258 -6.30 -16.57 10.29
C SER A 258 -5.40 -17.81 10.28
N GLY A 259 -4.79 -18.15 9.13
CA GLY A 259 -3.82 -19.23 9.00
C GLY A 259 -2.54 -19.00 9.80
N ILE A 260 -2.00 -17.77 9.77
CA ILE A 260 -0.84 -17.42 10.63
C ILE A 260 -1.22 -17.53 12.11
N ALA A 261 -2.40 -17.02 12.49
CA ALA A 261 -2.88 -17.07 13.86
C ALA A 261 -3.10 -18.52 14.32
N SER A 262 -3.66 -19.39 13.48
CA SER A 262 -3.88 -20.80 13.80
C SER A 262 -2.58 -21.58 13.92
N VAL A 263 -1.58 -21.30 13.07
CA VAL A 263 -0.23 -21.87 13.17
C VAL A 263 0.46 -21.41 14.46
N ALA A 264 0.36 -20.13 14.80
CA ALA A 264 0.92 -19.60 16.04
C ALA A 264 0.24 -20.22 17.26
N LEU A 265 -1.10 -20.34 17.25
CA LEU A 265 -1.87 -20.97 18.32
C LEU A 265 -1.54 -22.45 18.46
N SER A 266 -1.42 -23.18 17.35
CA SER A 266 -1.06 -24.60 17.35
C SER A 266 0.38 -24.82 17.83
N SER A 267 1.29 -23.92 17.48
CA SER A 267 2.68 -23.93 17.95
C SER A 267 2.76 -23.65 19.44
N ALA A 268 1.99 -22.67 19.95
CA ALA A 268 1.89 -22.36 21.38
C ALA A 268 1.25 -23.51 22.17
N ALA A 269 0.18 -24.10 21.63
CA ALA A 269 -0.46 -25.29 22.16
C ALA A 269 0.40 -26.56 22.04
N GLY A 270 1.46 -26.52 21.22
CA GLY A 270 2.36 -27.64 21.00
C GLY A 270 1.80 -28.78 20.16
N LYS A 271 0.71 -28.56 19.41
CA LYS A 271 0.18 -29.55 18.48
C LYS A 271 1.07 -29.60 17.25
N HIS A 272 1.80 -30.69 17.08
CA HIS A 272 2.55 -30.95 15.85
C HIS A 272 1.59 -31.55 14.81
N PRO A 273 1.59 -31.13 13.53
CA PRO A 273 0.66 -31.63 12.51
C PRO A 273 0.94 -33.08 12.05
N GLN A 274 1.68 -33.85 12.85
CA GLN A 274 2.07 -35.22 12.52
C GLN A 274 1.78 -36.11 13.72
N GLY A 275 0.51 -36.49 13.87
CA GLY A 275 0.04 -37.38 14.93
C GLY A 275 -1.48 -37.39 15.07
N ASP A 276 -2.09 -38.40 14.47
CA ASP A 276 -3.47 -38.90 14.56
C ASP A 276 -4.66 -38.15 13.94
N PRO A 277 -5.44 -38.84 13.07
CA PRO A 277 -6.74 -38.41 12.59
C PRO A 277 -7.81 -38.97 13.53
N ASP A 278 -8.05 -38.33 14.68
CA ASP A 278 -9.30 -38.51 15.44
C ASP A 278 -9.38 -37.44 16.53
N SER A 279 -10.16 -36.39 16.27
CA SER A 279 -10.86 -35.63 17.31
C SER A 279 -11.96 -34.80 16.67
N ASP A 280 -13.14 -35.44 16.61
CA ASP A 280 -14.48 -34.87 16.70
C ASP A 280 -14.72 -33.50 16.04
N GLU A 281 -15.28 -33.59 14.84
CA GLU A 281 -16.34 -32.68 14.40
C GLU A 281 -17.47 -32.69 15.45
N ASN A 282 -17.58 -31.64 16.27
CA ASN A 282 -18.83 -31.03 16.73
C ASN A 282 -18.55 -29.96 17.80
N GLY A 283 -18.86 -28.71 17.50
CA GLY A 283 -18.76 -27.61 18.46
C GLY A 283 -19.06 -26.26 17.85
N ALA A 284 -20.34 -26.03 17.58
CA ALA A 284 -20.88 -24.74 17.15
C ALA A 284 -20.57 -23.61 18.15
N THR A 285 -20.23 -22.46 17.58
CA THR A 285 -20.56 -21.08 18.02
C THR A 285 -21.28 -20.94 19.36
N ASP A 286 -20.61 -20.41 20.38
CA ASP A 286 -21.04 -19.16 21.04
C ASP A 286 -20.01 -18.70 22.09
N ALA A 287 -19.87 -17.37 22.21
CA ALA A 287 -18.98 -16.65 23.13
C ALA A 287 -17.48 -17.00 23.03
N ALA A 288 -16.81 -16.47 21.99
CA ALA A 288 -15.36 -16.54 21.86
C ALA A 288 -14.68 -15.91 23.11
N PRO A 289 -14.00 -16.69 23.98
CA PRO A 289 -13.09 -16.12 24.95
C PRO A 289 -11.89 -15.58 24.16
N ASP A 290 -11.36 -14.43 24.58
CA ASP A 290 -10.21 -13.78 23.97
C ASP A 290 -9.12 -14.82 23.60
N PRO A 291 -8.73 -14.95 22.31
CA PRO A 291 -7.77 -15.96 21.85
C PRO A 291 -6.43 -15.86 22.59
N THR A 292 -6.08 -14.70 23.11
CA THR A 292 -4.89 -14.50 23.95
C THR A 292 -5.03 -15.18 25.33
N ALA A 293 -6.23 -15.17 25.91
CA ALA A 293 -6.51 -15.83 27.19
C ALA A 293 -6.50 -17.38 27.06
N LEU A 294 -6.99 -17.90 25.94
CA LEU A 294 -6.94 -19.34 25.66
C LEU A 294 -5.52 -19.82 25.32
N ALA A 295 -4.76 -19.05 24.54
CA ALA A 295 -3.35 -19.35 24.25
C ALA A 295 -2.48 -19.34 25.52
N THR A 296 -2.72 -18.38 26.42
CA THR A 296 -1.99 -18.31 27.71
C THR A 296 -2.41 -19.42 28.66
N GLY A 297 -3.70 -19.73 28.78
CA GLY A 297 -4.19 -20.83 29.61
C GLY A 297 -3.71 -22.21 29.17
N THR A 298 -3.64 -22.45 27.85
CA THR A 298 -3.13 -23.71 27.28
C THR A 298 -1.61 -23.84 27.39
N ALA A 299 -0.87 -22.75 27.18
CA ALA A 299 0.58 -22.70 27.41
C ALA A 299 0.94 -22.93 28.89
N ASP A 300 0.22 -22.29 29.81
CA ASP A 300 0.40 -22.46 31.26
C ASP A 300 0.05 -23.90 31.68
N ALA A 301 -0.99 -24.50 31.12
CA ALA A 301 -1.36 -25.89 31.37
C ALA A 301 -0.30 -26.88 30.86
N LYS A 302 0.26 -26.64 29.67
CA LYS A 302 1.37 -27.44 29.13
C LYS A 302 2.65 -27.31 29.97
N HIS A 303 2.99 -26.10 30.41
CA HIS A 303 4.12 -25.85 31.29
C HIS A 303 3.97 -26.56 32.65
N ARG A 304 2.74 -26.64 33.18
CA ARG A 304 2.40 -27.45 34.37
C ARG A 304 2.54 -28.95 34.11
N ALA A 305 2.10 -29.43 32.94
CA ALA A 305 2.20 -30.84 32.56
C ALA A 305 3.66 -31.30 32.31
N SER A 306 4.53 -30.40 31.85
CA SER A 306 5.96 -30.67 31.66
C SER A 306 6.81 -30.58 32.93
N GLY A 307 6.20 -30.49 34.12
CA GLY A 307 6.90 -30.53 35.41
C GLY A 307 7.46 -29.20 35.93
N GLY A 308 7.05 -28.06 35.35
CA GLY A 308 7.46 -26.74 35.84
C GLY A 308 6.80 -26.40 37.18
N LYS A 309 7.59 -26.23 38.25
CA LYS A 309 7.09 -25.82 39.58
C LYS A 309 6.58 -24.38 39.53
N THR A 310 5.34 -24.16 39.98
CA THR A 310 4.74 -22.83 40.11
C THR A 310 5.27 -22.11 41.35
N GLY A 311 6.02 -21.03 41.16
CA GLY A 311 6.07 -19.95 42.13
C GLY A 311 4.82 -19.08 41.95
N ALA A 312 3.78 -19.30 42.75
CA ALA A 312 2.63 -18.42 42.81
C ALA A 312 3.05 -17.04 43.36
N LYS A 313 3.32 -16.10 42.45
CA LYS A 313 3.22 -14.63 42.56
C LYS A 313 3.98 -14.06 41.37
N HIS A 314 3.25 -13.61 40.33
CA HIS A 314 3.76 -12.94 39.14
C HIS A 314 5.10 -13.49 38.62
N ASP A 315 5.06 -14.30 37.56
CA ASP A 315 6.26 -14.44 36.72
C ASP A 315 6.75 -13.03 36.38
N LYS A 316 7.86 -12.62 37.02
CA LYS A 316 8.41 -11.27 36.94
C LYS A 316 8.92 -10.97 35.52
N THR A 317 8.96 -11.97 34.64
CA THR A 317 9.32 -11.82 33.23
C THR A 317 8.11 -11.64 32.33
N LYS A 318 6.91 -12.13 32.72
CA LYS A 318 5.68 -12.05 31.91
C LYS A 318 5.27 -10.60 31.64
N VAL A 319 5.13 -9.79 32.68
CA VAL A 319 4.69 -8.39 32.53
C VAL A 319 5.72 -7.55 31.76
N PRO A 320 7.03 -7.59 32.07
CA PRO A 320 8.03 -6.87 31.26
C PRO A 320 8.13 -7.38 29.82
N MET A 321 8.01 -8.69 29.59
CA MET A 321 8.06 -9.25 28.24
C MET A 321 6.81 -8.86 27.44
N GLU A 322 5.63 -8.88 28.06
CA GLU A 322 4.38 -8.44 27.45
C GLU A 322 4.46 -6.95 27.10
N THR A 323 4.86 -6.09 28.04
CA THR A 323 5.06 -4.66 27.78
C THR A 323 6.13 -4.42 26.70
N ALA A 324 7.24 -5.15 26.73
CA ALA A 324 8.26 -5.07 25.68
C ALA A 324 7.71 -5.51 24.32
N MET A 325 6.90 -6.58 24.28
CA MET A 325 6.25 -7.05 23.06
C MET A 325 5.30 -5.99 22.52
N TRP A 326 4.38 -5.46 23.32
CA TRP A 326 3.46 -4.38 22.90
C TRP A 326 4.21 -3.14 22.40
N THR A 327 5.29 -2.75 23.09
CA THR A 327 6.14 -1.62 22.70
C THR A 327 6.87 -1.88 21.38
N LYS A 328 7.32 -3.12 21.13
CA LYS A 328 8.00 -3.51 19.88
C LYS A 328 7.05 -3.80 18.73
N MET A 329 5.80 -4.17 19.01
CA MET A 329 4.78 -4.43 17.99
C MET A 329 4.21 -3.13 17.39
N ARG A 330 4.17 -2.03 18.16
CA ARG A 330 3.77 -0.71 17.65
C ARG A 330 4.58 -0.26 16.42
N PRO A 331 5.93 -0.17 16.45
CA PRO A 331 6.70 0.22 15.27
C PRO A 331 6.59 -0.78 14.12
N ILE A 332 6.38 -2.08 14.40
CA ILE A 332 6.14 -3.08 13.36
C ILE A 332 4.81 -2.80 12.64
N MET A 333 3.74 -2.55 13.39
CA MET A 333 2.43 -2.20 12.83
C MET A 333 2.52 -0.95 11.94
N HIS A 334 3.19 0.10 12.42
CA HIS A 334 3.44 1.31 11.63
C HIS A 334 4.25 1.03 10.37
N THR A 335 5.29 0.20 10.47
CA THR A 335 6.13 -0.15 9.32
C THR A 335 5.31 -0.89 8.26
N ILE A 336 4.48 -1.86 8.67
CA ILE A 336 3.58 -2.59 7.77
C ILE A 336 2.60 -1.62 7.09
N GLY A 337 1.98 -0.73 7.87
CA GLY A 337 1.06 0.30 7.37
C GLY A 337 1.74 1.22 6.36
N THR A 338 2.92 1.73 6.68
CA THR A 338 3.71 2.62 5.80
C THR A 338 4.12 1.93 4.49
N ILE A 339 4.46 0.64 4.53
CA ILE A 339 4.75 -0.13 3.31
C ILE A 339 3.51 -0.23 2.42
N ALA A 340 2.36 -0.59 3.01
CA ALA A 340 1.10 -0.67 2.27
C ALA A 340 0.69 0.69 1.70
N ASP A 341 0.76 1.76 2.51
CA ASP A 341 0.50 3.13 2.08
C ASP A 341 1.39 3.57 0.92
N THR A 342 2.69 3.29 1.02
CA THR A 342 3.66 3.64 -0.03
C THR A 342 3.33 2.89 -1.32
N TRP A 343 2.96 1.62 -1.22
CA TRP A 343 2.56 0.81 -2.38
C TRP A 343 1.28 1.33 -3.03
N GLU A 344 0.27 1.67 -2.24
CA GLU A 344 -0.98 2.27 -2.76
C GLU A 344 -0.73 3.62 -3.41
N ARG A 345 0.08 4.49 -2.78
CA ARG A 345 0.46 5.78 -3.39
C ARG A 345 1.22 5.56 -4.70
N LEU A 346 2.12 4.58 -4.78
CA LEU A 346 2.79 4.25 -6.04
C LEU A 346 1.79 3.76 -7.10
N ALA A 347 0.86 2.88 -6.73
CA ALA A 347 -0.18 2.40 -7.64
C ALA A 347 -1.07 3.55 -8.15
N ASN A 348 -1.52 4.43 -7.25
CA ASN A 348 -2.34 5.60 -7.56
C ASN A 348 -1.56 6.67 -8.34
N ALA A 349 -0.23 6.77 -8.17
CA ALA A 349 0.61 7.63 -9.02
C ALA A 349 0.76 7.08 -10.45
N LEU A 350 0.84 5.74 -10.59
CA LEU A 350 1.06 5.07 -11.86
C LEU A 350 -0.24 4.87 -12.67
N SER A 351 -1.36 4.67 -11.99
CA SER A 351 -2.70 4.46 -12.53
C SER A 351 -3.71 5.21 -11.67
N PRO A 352 -3.77 6.54 -11.79
CA PRO A 352 -4.62 7.41 -10.98
C PRO A 352 -6.10 7.21 -11.32
N ILE A 353 -6.92 7.33 -10.29
CA ILE A 353 -8.38 7.42 -10.43
C ILE A 353 -8.73 8.83 -10.92
N PRO A 354 -9.69 9.00 -11.85
CA PRO A 354 -9.97 10.24 -12.58
C PRO A 354 -10.09 11.53 -11.76
N LEU A 355 -10.47 11.46 -10.48
CA LEU A 355 -10.59 12.63 -9.61
C LEU A 355 -9.24 13.31 -9.31
N PHE A 356 -8.13 12.56 -9.33
CA PHE A 356 -6.81 13.10 -9.00
C PHE A 356 -6.01 13.44 -10.27
N PRO A 357 -5.21 14.51 -10.27
CA PRO A 357 -4.46 14.92 -11.46
C PRO A 357 -3.46 13.84 -11.87
N SER A 358 -3.71 13.22 -13.03
CA SER A 358 -3.05 11.97 -13.41
C SER A 358 -1.63 12.13 -13.94
N GLU A 359 -1.40 13.20 -14.71
CA GLU A 359 -0.17 13.40 -15.46
C GLU A 359 0.99 13.88 -14.58
N VAL A 360 0.70 14.68 -13.56
CA VAL A 360 1.73 15.36 -12.75
C VAL A 360 2.55 14.37 -11.95
N TYR A 361 1.88 13.42 -11.28
CA TYR A 361 2.56 12.44 -10.44
C TYR A 361 3.37 11.44 -11.26
N ARG A 362 2.84 11.04 -12.42
CA ARG A 362 3.56 10.17 -13.36
C ARG A 362 4.79 10.86 -13.94
N LEU A 363 4.66 12.11 -14.37
CA LEU A 363 5.77 12.90 -14.91
C LEU A 363 6.86 13.15 -13.85
N ARG A 364 6.49 13.34 -12.58
CA ARG A 364 7.45 13.45 -11.48
C ARG A 364 8.29 12.17 -11.32
N LEU A 365 7.66 10.99 -11.38
CA LEU A 365 8.37 9.71 -11.35
C LEU A 365 9.29 9.56 -12.57
N VAL A 366 8.82 9.91 -13.77
CA VAL A 366 9.64 9.90 -15.00
C VAL A 366 10.83 10.85 -14.86
N ALA A 367 10.64 12.05 -14.32
CA ALA A 367 11.70 13.03 -14.13
C ALA A 367 12.82 12.53 -13.20
N ILE A 368 12.48 11.70 -12.21
CA ILE A 368 13.47 11.06 -11.31
C ILE A 368 14.20 9.89 -12.00
N LEU A 369 13.52 9.16 -12.88
CA LEU A 369 14.11 8.04 -13.61
C LEU A 369 14.94 8.49 -14.82
N LEU A 370 14.72 9.71 -15.32
CA LEU A 370 15.40 10.24 -16.50
C LEU A 370 16.93 10.35 -16.31
N PRO A 371 17.46 10.89 -15.19
CA PRO A 371 18.89 10.89 -14.90
C PRO A 371 19.47 9.48 -14.75
N LEU A 372 18.68 8.51 -14.26
CA LEU A 372 19.12 7.12 -14.18
C LEU A 372 19.35 6.55 -15.59
N LEU A 373 18.43 6.80 -16.52
CA LEU A 373 18.58 6.37 -17.92
C LEU A 373 19.76 7.07 -18.61
N PHE A 374 19.86 8.40 -18.54
CA PHE A 374 20.95 9.14 -19.16
C PHE A 374 22.30 8.83 -18.52
N GLY A 375 22.35 8.73 -17.19
CA GLY A 375 23.53 8.33 -16.45
C GLY A 375 23.95 6.91 -16.82
N ALA A 376 23.00 5.97 -16.89
CA ALA A 376 23.27 4.61 -17.31
C ALA A 376 23.84 4.54 -18.72
N PHE A 377 23.27 5.30 -19.66
CA PHE A 377 23.69 5.32 -21.04
C PHE A 377 25.08 5.95 -21.25
N LEU A 378 25.39 7.02 -20.51
CA LEU A 378 26.61 7.80 -20.72
C LEU A 378 27.78 7.38 -19.85
N PHE A 379 27.54 6.87 -18.63
CA PHE A 379 28.58 6.77 -17.61
C PHE A 379 28.65 5.44 -16.84
N ILE A 380 27.62 4.58 -16.89
CA ILE A 380 27.59 3.35 -16.09
C ILE A 380 28.03 2.14 -16.92
N THR A 381 29.31 1.77 -16.79
CA THR A 381 29.81 0.46 -17.23
C THR A 381 29.48 -0.61 -16.19
N PRO A 382 29.24 -1.88 -16.56
CA PRO A 382 29.03 -2.98 -15.60
C PRO A 382 30.13 -3.08 -14.52
N TYR A 383 31.38 -2.77 -14.89
CA TYR A 383 32.50 -2.71 -13.94
C TYR A 383 32.31 -1.66 -12.84
N ILE A 384 31.90 -0.45 -13.21
CA ILE A 384 31.66 0.64 -12.25
C ILE A 384 30.49 0.25 -11.35
N LEU A 385 29.41 -0.29 -11.91
CA LEU A 385 28.25 -0.73 -11.13
C LEU A 385 28.64 -1.77 -10.07
N LEU A 386 29.34 -2.85 -10.46
CA LEU A 386 29.76 -3.89 -9.54
C LEU A 386 30.74 -3.38 -8.48
N LYS A 387 31.68 -2.51 -8.87
CA LYS A 387 32.66 -1.91 -7.95
C LYS A 387 32.01 -0.93 -6.97
N SER A 388 31.01 -0.17 -7.41
CA SER A 388 30.22 0.71 -6.56
C SER A 388 29.37 -0.08 -5.57
N ILE A 389 28.70 -1.16 -6.01
CA ILE A 389 27.92 -2.02 -5.12
C ILE A 389 28.83 -2.67 -4.08
N SER A 390 29.97 -3.25 -4.49
CA SER A 390 30.89 -3.89 -3.54
C SER A 390 31.50 -2.88 -2.56
N PHE A 391 31.81 -1.67 -3.03
CA PHE A 391 32.25 -0.57 -2.17
C PHE A 391 31.16 -0.16 -1.17
N LEU A 392 29.92 0.03 -1.60
CA LEU A 392 28.80 0.39 -0.72
C LEU A 392 28.56 -0.66 0.35
N ILE A 393 28.60 -1.94 -0.02
CA ILE A 393 28.50 -3.06 0.93
C ILE A 393 29.63 -2.94 1.97
N GLY A 394 30.88 -2.81 1.52
CA GLY A 394 32.02 -2.62 2.44
C GLY A 394 31.87 -1.38 3.34
N ALA A 395 31.41 -0.27 2.79
CA ALA A 395 31.20 0.97 3.52
C ALA A 395 30.10 0.85 4.57
N VAL A 396 29.01 0.14 4.29
CA VAL A 396 27.95 -0.12 5.29
C VAL A 396 28.46 -1.03 6.40
N PHE A 397 29.18 -2.11 6.06
CA PHE A 397 29.69 -3.06 7.05
C PHE A 397 30.77 -2.48 7.96
N PHE A 398 31.71 -1.69 7.41
CA PHE A 398 32.86 -1.17 8.16
C PHE A 398 32.74 0.32 8.55
N GLY A 399 31.71 1.01 8.06
CA GLY A 399 31.57 2.46 8.21
C GLY A 399 30.76 2.91 9.42
N ASP A 400 30.31 2.03 10.30
CA ASP A 400 29.46 2.38 11.46
C ASP A 400 30.00 3.58 12.29
N PRO A 401 31.30 3.69 12.60
CA PRO A 401 31.82 4.86 13.33
C PRO A 401 31.68 6.18 12.57
N ILE A 402 31.70 6.16 11.24
CA ILE A 402 31.52 7.34 10.40
C ILE A 402 30.03 7.62 10.20
N ILE A 403 29.24 6.58 9.94
CA ILE A 403 27.79 6.67 9.73
C ILE A 403 27.11 7.19 10.99
N SER A 404 27.39 6.62 12.17
CA SER A 404 26.81 7.06 13.45
C SER A 404 27.14 8.53 13.77
N ARG A 405 28.36 8.98 13.50
CA ARG A 405 28.75 10.40 13.64
C ARG A 405 28.02 11.29 12.64
N GLY A 406 27.87 10.82 11.40
CA GLY A 406 27.10 11.51 10.37
C GLY A 406 25.63 11.65 10.74
N LEU A 407 25.01 10.59 11.24
CA LEU A 407 23.62 10.59 11.73
C LEU A 407 23.46 11.50 12.94
N ALA A 408 24.41 11.49 13.89
CA ALA A 408 24.39 12.40 15.04
C ALA A 408 24.52 13.87 14.62
N TRP A 409 25.38 14.15 13.63
CA TRP A 409 25.48 15.49 13.05
C TRP A 409 24.19 15.88 12.32
N LEU A 410 23.63 14.97 11.53
CA LEU A 410 22.40 15.19 10.77
C LEU A 410 21.22 15.46 11.70
N ASN A 411 21.06 14.68 12.76
CA ASN A 411 20.06 14.90 13.81
C ASN A 411 20.20 16.27 14.48
N ARG A 412 21.42 16.81 14.58
CA ARG A 412 21.67 18.13 15.16
C ARG A 412 21.42 19.28 14.18
N THR A 413 21.74 19.09 12.91
CA THR A 413 21.67 20.14 11.90
C THR A 413 20.31 20.23 11.22
N ILE A 414 19.67 19.09 10.95
CA ILE A 414 18.35 18.99 10.33
C ILE A 414 17.48 18.12 11.23
N PRO A 415 16.74 18.73 12.18
CA PRO A 415 15.80 17.97 12.99
C PRO A 415 14.76 17.29 12.07
N ALA A 416 14.36 16.07 12.41
CA ALA A 416 13.39 15.28 11.66
C ALA A 416 13.72 14.99 10.17
N TRP A 417 15.01 14.94 9.79
CA TRP A 417 15.43 14.54 8.43
C TRP A 417 14.83 13.20 7.96
N GLU A 418 14.53 12.28 8.89
CA GLU A 418 13.85 11.02 8.62
C GLU A 418 12.50 11.25 7.93
N LYS A 419 11.73 12.26 8.37
CA LYS A 419 10.45 12.64 7.75
C LYS A 419 10.63 13.16 6.33
N LEU A 420 11.77 13.78 6.02
CA LEU A 420 12.08 14.25 4.66
C LEU A 420 12.38 13.09 3.71
N LEU A 421 12.90 11.97 4.23
CA LEU A 421 13.15 10.78 3.42
C LEU A 421 11.90 9.95 3.15
N GLU A 422 10.83 10.18 3.91
CA GLU A 422 9.57 9.48 3.67
C GLU A 422 9.03 9.82 2.28
N PRO A 423 8.78 8.83 1.41
CA PRO A 423 8.31 9.08 0.05
C PRO A 423 7.02 9.90 0.03
N ARG A 424 6.16 9.78 1.05
CA ARG A 424 4.90 10.53 1.20
C ARG A 424 5.11 12.05 1.26
N ASN A 425 6.25 12.51 1.78
CA ASN A 425 6.54 13.93 1.97
C ASN A 425 7.33 14.53 0.80
N THR A 426 7.91 13.72 -0.08
CA THR A 426 8.74 14.16 -1.21
C THR A 426 8.18 13.67 -2.55
N ILE A 427 8.62 12.50 -3.00
CA ILE A 427 8.34 11.98 -4.35
C ILE A 427 6.85 11.74 -4.57
N LEU A 428 6.16 11.19 -3.56
CA LEU A 428 4.73 10.86 -3.60
C LEU A 428 3.87 11.92 -2.91
N LYS A 429 4.40 13.13 -2.71
CA LYS A 429 3.66 14.26 -2.14
C LYS A 429 2.40 14.56 -2.96
N GLY A 430 1.25 14.57 -2.27
CA GLY A 430 -0.07 14.84 -2.86
C GLY A 430 -0.72 13.65 -3.56
N VAL A 431 -0.06 12.48 -3.62
CA VAL A 431 -0.68 11.27 -4.15
C VAL A 431 -1.49 10.60 -3.04
N PRO A 432 -2.80 10.35 -3.20
CA PRO A 432 -3.63 9.80 -2.14
C PRO A 432 -3.38 8.30 -1.89
N THR A 433 -3.57 7.84 -0.65
CA THR A 433 -3.84 6.42 -0.37
C THR A 433 -5.28 6.07 -0.76
N ASN A 434 -5.62 4.78 -0.77
CA ASN A 434 -6.99 4.36 -1.06
C ASN A 434 -7.99 4.94 -0.06
N ALA A 435 -7.62 5.04 1.23
CA ALA A 435 -8.50 5.63 2.24
C ALA A 435 -8.72 7.14 2.03
N GLN A 436 -7.67 7.88 1.68
CA GLN A 436 -7.75 9.33 1.41
C GLN A 436 -8.58 9.62 0.16
N LEU A 437 -8.42 8.79 -0.86
CA LEU A 437 -9.22 8.80 -2.08
C LEU A 437 -10.69 8.53 -1.77
N THR A 438 -11.01 7.47 -1.01
CA THR A 438 -12.40 7.16 -0.61
C THR A 438 -13.03 8.29 0.18
N LEU A 439 -12.31 8.91 1.12
CA LEU A 439 -12.86 10.05 1.86
C LEU A 439 -13.18 11.22 0.93
N THR A 440 -12.32 11.49 -0.05
CA THR A 440 -12.54 12.56 -1.02
C THR A 440 -13.76 12.26 -1.91
N LEU A 441 -13.95 10.99 -2.28
CA LEU A 441 -15.13 10.51 -3.00
C LEU A 441 -16.42 10.68 -2.18
N LEU A 442 -16.40 10.26 -0.92
CA LEU A 442 -17.55 10.39 -0.03
C LEU A 442 -17.94 11.85 0.18
N ARG A 443 -16.95 12.72 0.41
CA ARG A 443 -17.16 14.16 0.55
C ARG A 443 -17.71 14.83 -0.72
N HIS A 444 -17.41 14.28 -1.88
CA HIS A 444 -17.94 14.80 -3.14
C HIS A 444 -19.42 14.43 -3.33
N GLY A 445 -19.90 13.37 -2.67
CA GLY A 445 -21.32 13.00 -2.64
C GLY A 445 -22.11 13.60 -1.46
N GLU A 446 -21.44 14.30 -0.53
CA GLU A 446 -22.06 15.17 0.49
C GLU A 446 -22.40 16.52 -0.14
#